data_AF-A0A958ZP21-F1
#
_entry.id   AF-A0A958ZP21-F1
#
_cell.length_a   1.000
_cell.length_b   1.000
_cell.length_c   1.000
_cell.angle_alpha   90.00
_cell.angle_beta   90.00
_cell.angle_gamma   90.00
#
_symmetry.space_group_name_H-M   'P 1'
#
loop_
_entity.id
_entity.type
_entity.pdbx_description
1 polymer ?
#
loop_
_entity_poly.entity_id
_entity_poly.type
_entity_poly.pdbx_seq_one_letter_code
_entity_poly.pdbx_strand_id
1 'polypeptide(L)' 'MLHKIVLKEYKTYSGALYKELPLSYQLFGKELHTAPVVLVNHALTGNSNVAGETGWWNQLIGDRKIIDTQKYT' A
#
# COMPACT_ATOMS: atom_id res chain seq x y z
N MET A 1 -0.03 1.77 -10.01
CA MET A 1 -1.43 1.49 -10.41
C MET A 1 -2.27 1.33 -9.15
N LEU A 2 -3.51 1.81 -9.12
CA LEU A 2 -4.43 1.61 -7.99
C LEU A 2 -5.10 0.24 -8.10
N HIS A 3 -4.85 -0.62 -7.13
CA HIS A 3 -5.44 -1.94 -7.00
C HIS A 3 -6.60 -1.90 -5.99
N LYS A 4 -7.55 -2.82 -6.14
CA LYS A 4 -8.72 -2.95 -5.27
C LYS A 4 -8.90 -4.40 -4.86
N ILE A 5 -9.28 -4.61 -3.61
CA ILE A 5 -9.68 -5.91 -3.06
C ILE A 5 -10.94 -5.71 -2.21
N VAL A 6 -11.71 -6.78 -2.02
CA VAL A 6 -12.88 -6.76 -1.14
C VAL A 6 -12.71 -7.86 -0.11
N LEU A 7 -12.68 -7.49 1.17
CA LEU A 7 -12.78 -8.46 2.25
C LEU A 7 -14.24 -8.80 2.47
N LYS A 8 -14.59 -10.08 2.46
CA LYS A 8 -15.95 -10.55 2.71
C LYS A 8 -16.13 -10.96 4.16
N GLU A 9 -17.32 -10.71 4.70
CA GLU A 9 -17.71 -11.12 6.06
C GLU A 9 -16.71 -10.66 7.15
N TYR A 10 -16.24 -9.41 7.04
CA TYR A 10 -15.28 -8.86 7.99
C TYR A 10 -15.98 -8.38 9.26
N LYS A 11 -15.64 -8.99 10.40
CA LYS A 11 -16.11 -8.58 11.71
C LYS A 11 -15.05 -7.70 12.40
N THR A 12 -15.42 -6.48 12.74
CA THR A 12 -14.54 -5.58 13.51
C THR A 12 -14.34 -6.07 14.93
N TYR A 13 -13.34 -5.52 15.63
CA TYR A 13 -13.11 -5.80 17.05
C TYR A 13 -14.35 -5.50 17.92
N SER A 14 -15.07 -4.41 17.64
CA SER A 14 -16.31 -4.05 18.36
C SER A 14 -17.53 -4.89 17.97
N GLY A 15 -17.39 -5.80 17.00
CA GLY A 15 -18.42 -6.75 16.60
C GLY A 15 -19.30 -6.32 15.43
N ALA A 16 -19.06 -5.16 14.82
CA ALA A 16 -19.76 -4.75 13.60
C ALA A 16 -19.38 -5.68 12.44
N LEU A 17 -20.37 -6.12 11.65
CA LEU A 17 -20.17 -7.01 10.51
C LEU A 17 -20.29 -6.23 9.19
N TYR A 18 -19.23 -6.27 8.40
CA TYR A 18 -19.20 -5.79 7.02
C TYR A 18 -19.28 -6.99 6.08
N LYS A 19 -20.41 -7.15 5.37
CA LYS A 19 -20.55 -8.20 4.35
C LYS A 19 -19.49 -8.08 3.26
N GLU A 20 -19.22 -6.83 2.85
CA GLU A 20 -18.15 -6.47 1.94
C GLU A 20 -17.45 -5.21 2.45
N LEU A 21 -16.13 -5.30 2.61
CA LEU A 21 -15.27 -4.18 2.98
C LEU A 21 -14.27 -3.93 1.83
N PRO A 22 -14.54 -2.96 0.95
CA PRO A 22 -13.64 -2.62 -0.15
C PRO A 22 -12.41 -1.89 0.37
N LEU A 23 -11.23 -2.32 -0.06
CA LEU A 23 -9.95 -1.70 0.22
C LEU A 23 -9.23 -1.39 -1.08
N SER A 24 -8.39 -0.36 -1.08
CA SER A 24 -7.52 -0.02 -2.19
C SER A 24 -6.07 0.13 -1.73
N TYR A 25 -5.14 -0.22 -2.61
CA TYR A 25 -3.71 -0.13 -2.35
C TYR A 25 -2.95 0.15 -3.65
N GLN A 26 -1.69 0.55 -3.54
CA GLN A 26 -0.78 0.71 -4.67
C GLN A 26 0.49 -0.08 -4.40
N LEU A 27 1.08 -0.64 -5.46
CA LEU A 27 2.39 -1.26 -5.44
C LEU A 27 3.40 -0.34 -6.12
N PHE A 28 4.64 -0.39 -5.64
CA PHE A 28 5.77 0.35 -6.19
C PHE A 28 6.98 -0.58 -6.26
N GLY A 29 7.86 -0.37 -7.24
CA GLY A 29 9.07 -1.18 -7.38
C GLY A 29 8.86 -2.52 -8.07
N LYS A 30 9.48 -3.59 -7.53
CA LYS A 30 9.51 -4.91 -8.16
C LYS A 30 8.15 -5.61 -8.11
N GLU A 31 7.95 -6.56 -9.02
CA GLU A 31 6.72 -7.36 -9.06
C GLU A 31 6.52 -8.14 -7.75
N LEU A 32 5.26 -8.24 -7.31
CA LEU A 32 4.93 -8.94 -6.08
C LEU A 32 5.43 -10.40 -6.14
N HIS A 33 5.92 -10.90 -5.00
CA HIS A 33 6.53 -12.23 -4.87
C HIS A 33 7.91 -12.40 -5.54
N THR A 34 8.48 -11.36 -6.15
CA THR A 34 9.84 -11.40 -6.71
C THR A 34 10.90 -10.70 -5.83
N ALA A 35 10.46 -9.96 -4.81
CA ALA A 35 11.31 -9.20 -3.90
C ALA A 35 10.72 -9.19 -2.47
N PRO A 36 11.52 -8.86 -1.44
CA PRO A 36 11.00 -8.61 -0.09
C PRO A 36 10.02 -7.45 -0.08
N VAL A 37 8.99 -7.53 0.78
CA VAL A 37 7.88 -6.57 0.83
C VAL A 37 8.05 -5.58 1.98
N VAL A 38 7.86 -4.30 1.71
CA VAL A 38 7.76 -3.23 2.72
C VAL A 38 6.33 -2.69 2.75
N LEU A 39 5.59 -2.96 3.82
CA LEU A 39 4.25 -2.41 4.01
C LEU A 39 4.31 -0.98 4.59
N VAL A 40 3.74 -0.02 3.86
CA VAL A 40 3.63 1.37 4.30
C VAL A 40 2.22 1.67 4.80
N ASN A 41 2.11 2.07 6.06
CA ASN A 41 0.86 2.61 6.62
C ASN A 41 0.89 4.14 6.54
N HIS A 42 -0.19 4.74 6.03
CA HIS A 42 -0.29 6.19 5.88
C HIS A 42 -0.86 6.86 7.14
N ALA A 43 -0.63 8.17 7.26
CA ALA A 43 -1.26 9.02 8.29
C ALA A 43 -2.74 9.32 7.97
N LEU A 44 -3.45 9.99 8.87
CA LEU A 44 -4.91 10.20 8.78
C LEU A 44 -5.41 10.77 7.44
N THR A 45 -4.73 11.78 6.90
CA THR A 45 -5.11 12.45 5.63
C THR A 45 -4.32 11.95 4.43
N GLY A 46 -3.52 10.88 4.61
CA GLY A 46 -2.75 10.25 3.56
C GLY A 46 -3.59 9.27 2.73
N ASN A 47 -2.95 8.68 1.73
CA ASN A 47 -3.52 7.61 0.91
C ASN A 47 -2.40 6.67 0.44
N SER A 48 -2.75 5.68 -0.40
CA SER A 48 -1.82 4.67 -0.90
C SER A 48 -0.79 5.19 -1.93
N ASN A 49 -0.90 6.43 -2.40
CA ASN A 49 0.04 7.02 -3.36
C ASN A 49 1.31 7.53 -2.67
N VAL A 50 2.19 6.63 -2.24
CA VAL A 50 3.36 6.98 -1.42
C VAL A 50 4.60 7.40 -2.22
N ALA A 51 4.73 6.96 -3.48
CA ALA A 51 5.89 7.22 -4.34
C ALA A 51 5.48 7.48 -5.80
N GLY A 52 6.44 7.82 -6.66
CA GLY A 52 6.19 8.20 -8.07
C GLY A 52 5.91 9.69 -8.23
N GLU A 53 5.51 10.14 -9.42
CA GLU A 53 5.42 11.57 -9.77
C GLU A 53 4.64 12.41 -8.74
N THR A 54 3.53 11.88 -8.22
CA THR A 54 2.65 12.57 -7.26
C THR A 54 2.67 11.96 -5.86
N GLY A 55 3.65 11.11 -5.56
CA GLY A 55 3.77 10.39 -4.29
C GLY A 55 4.13 11.29 -3.11
N TRP A 56 3.42 11.17 -1.99
CA TRP A 56 3.64 12.06 -0.84
C TRP A 56 4.90 11.76 -0.01
N TRP A 57 5.54 10.58 -0.19
CA TRP A 57 6.74 10.18 0.55
C TRP A 57 7.98 9.95 -0.32
N ASN A 58 8.06 10.66 -1.45
CA ASN A 58 9.16 10.57 -2.40
C ASN A 58 10.55 10.82 -1.80
N GLN A 59 10.71 11.45 -0.63
CA GLN A 59 12.04 11.60 -0.03
C GLN A 59 12.64 10.28 0.47
N LEU A 60 11.82 9.31 0.88
CA LEU A 60 12.28 8.03 1.41
C LEU A 60 12.15 6.87 0.42
N ILE A 61 11.12 6.90 -0.43
CA ILE A 61 10.75 5.79 -1.32
C ILE A 61 11.01 6.17 -2.77
N GLY A 62 11.72 5.30 -3.51
CA GLY A 62 12.01 5.46 -4.94
C GLY A 62 13.37 4.91 -5.34
N ASP A 63 13.71 5.05 -6.62
CA ASP A 63 14.93 4.43 -7.17
C ASP A 63 16.19 4.96 -6.46
N ARG A 64 17.01 4.04 -5.95
CA ARG A 64 18.24 4.31 -5.20
C ARG A 64 18.04 5.14 -3.91
N LYS A 65 16.83 5.14 -3.33
CA LYS A 65 16.54 5.77 -2.04
C LYS A 65 16.62 4.76 -0.89
N ILE A 66 16.28 5.19 0.32
CA ILE A 66 16.33 4.37 1.54
C ILE A 66 15.44 3.12 1.37
N ILE A 67 14.21 3.32 0.88
CA ILE A 67 13.35 2.24 0.40
C ILE A 67 13.46 2.24 -1.13
N ASP A 68 14.42 1.46 -1.62
CA ASP A 68 14.77 1.39 -3.03
C ASP A 68 13.76 0.55 -3.82
N THR A 69 13.02 1.19 -4.73
CA THR A 69 12.05 0.52 -5.62
C THR A 69 12.69 -0.44 -6.61
N GLN A 70 14.02 -0.43 -6.76
CA GLN A 70 14.74 -1.46 -7.52
C GLN A 70 15.09 -2.71 -6.69
N LYS A 71 14.79 -2.73 -5.38
CA LYS A 71 15.13 -3.85 -4.48
C LYS A 71 13.91 -4.44 -3.76
N TYR A 72 12.89 -3.64 -3.52
CA TYR A 72 11.70 -4.03 -2.76
C TYR A 72 10.44 -3.98 -3.62
N THR A 73 9.41 -4.63 -3.10
CA THR A 73 7.99 -4.37 -3.44
C THR A 73 7.34 -3.59 -2.31
#